data_AF-A0A5E4M4Y5-F1
#
_entry.id   AF-A0A5E4M4Y5-F1
#
_cell.length_a   1.000
_cell.length_b   1.000
_cell.length_c   1.000
_cell.angle_alpha   90.00
_cell.angle_beta   90.00
_cell.angle_gamma   90.00
#
_symmetry.space_group_name_H-M   'P 1'
#
loop_
_entity.id
_entity.type
_entity.pdbx_description
1 polymer ?
#
loop_
_entity_poly.entity_id
_entity_poly.type
_entity_poly.pdbx_seq_one_letter_code
_entity_poly.pdbx_strand_id
1 'polypeptide(L)'
;MSIAEFLDGMPSFDVRNFSRFHSDNGRSKRVPVYISTEDTPSDQVIVTDKTNLLLRYLHNQYDKKHGGKKRELVETPEEDDSPTRKRPRVD
;
A
#
# COMPACT_ATOMS: atom_id res chain seq x y z
N MET A 1 1.15 26.63 30.91
CA MET A 1 1.96 26.38 29.71
C MET A 1 1.68 27.47 28.71
N SER A 2 2.73 28.11 28.19
CA SER A 2 2.59 29.14 27.17
C SER A 2 2.60 28.52 25.76
N ILE A 3 2.10 29.26 24.76
CA ILE A 3 2.17 28.84 23.36
C ILE A 3 3.62 28.70 22.89
N ALA A 4 4.55 29.51 23.42
CA ALA A 4 5.96 29.44 23.09
C ALA A 4 6.61 28.13 23.59
N GLU A 5 6.28 27.68 24.80
CA GLU A 5 6.73 26.38 25.33
C GLU A 5 6.20 25.20 24.52
N PHE A 6 5.01 25.34 23.93
CA PHE A 6 4.43 24.32 23.05
C PHE A 6 5.09 24.26 21.66
N LEU A 7 5.60 25.39 21.17
CA LEU A 7 6.26 25.49 19.87
C LEU A 7 7.78 25.25 19.94
N ASP A 8 8.33 25.13 21.16
CA ASP A 8 9.74 24.78 21.35
C ASP A 8 10.00 23.31 20.98
N GLY A 9 11.16 23.03 20.39
CA GLY A 9 11.56 21.67 20.00
C GLY A 9 10.79 21.06 18.82
N MET A 10 10.10 21.85 17.99
CA MET A 10 9.44 21.34 16.78
C MET A 10 10.45 20.66 15.83
N PRO A 11 10.06 19.59 15.11
CA PRO A 11 10.95 18.89 14.20
C PRO A 11 11.54 19.81 13.14
N SER A 12 12.85 19.71 12.96
CA SER A 12 13.58 20.38 11.89
C SER A 12 14.44 19.36 11.15
N PHE A 13 14.14 19.17 9.87
CA PHE A 13 14.95 18.31 9.00
C PHE A 13 16.31 18.95 8.70
N ASP A 14 16.34 20.26 8.48
CA ASP A 14 17.56 21.07 8.34
C ASP A 14 17.26 22.50 8.81
N VAL A 15 18.00 22.96 9.82
CA VAL A 15 17.88 24.30 10.43
C VAL A 15 18.14 25.42 9.41
N ARG A 16 18.86 25.13 8.33
CA ARG A 16 19.20 26.10 7.28
C ARG A 16 18.07 26.35 6.29
N ASN A 17 17.07 25.47 6.20
CA ASN A 17 16.01 25.52 5.17
C ASN A 17 15.27 26.87 5.13
N PHE A 18 15.06 27.49 6.30
CA PHE A 18 14.31 28.73 6.43
C PHE A 18 15.09 29.87 7.10
N SER A 19 16.36 29.65 7.48
CA SER A 19 17.16 30.67 8.19
C SER A 19 17.44 31.93 7.37
N ARG A 20 17.30 31.86 6.04
CA ARG A 20 17.55 32.97 5.10
C ARG A 20 16.30 33.40 4.33
N PHE A 21 15.12 32.87 4.68
CA PHE A 21 13.88 33.20 3.99
C PHE A 21 13.58 34.71 4.08
N HIS A 22 13.22 35.33 2.95
CA HIS A 22 12.80 36.73 2.85
C HIS A 22 11.48 36.80 2.09
N SER A 23 10.46 37.38 2.72
CA SER A 23 9.12 37.56 2.14
C SER A 23 9.05 38.68 1.09
N ASP A 24 10.08 39.53 1.00
CA ASP A 24 10.08 40.76 0.20
C ASP A 24 10.32 40.54 -1.31
N ASN A 25 10.35 39.29 -1.75
CA ASN A 25 10.34 38.97 -3.18
C ASN A 25 8.92 39.15 -3.73
N GLY A 26 8.49 40.42 -3.87
CA GLY A 26 7.15 40.86 -4.32
C GLY A 26 6.73 40.46 -5.74
N ARG A 27 7.40 39.48 -6.36
CA ARG A 27 6.92 38.78 -7.54
C ARG A 27 6.95 37.29 -7.22
N SER A 28 5.77 36.69 -7.12
CA SER A 28 5.62 35.24 -7.18
C SER A 28 6.29 34.76 -8.48
N LYS A 29 7.53 34.28 -8.39
CA LYS A 29 8.23 33.69 -9.52
C LYS A 29 7.44 32.45 -9.88
N ARG A 30 6.73 32.48 -11.02
CA ARG A 30 6.04 31.31 -11.52
C ARG A 30 7.06 30.18 -11.62
N VAL A 31 6.76 29.05 -10.98
CA VAL A 31 7.60 27.86 -11.05
C VAL A 31 7.70 27.44 -12.52
N PRO A 32 8.90 27.15 -13.05
CA PRO A 32 9.04 26.71 -14.44
C PRO A 32 8.26 25.41 -14.66
N VAL A 33 7.62 25.31 -15.82
CA VAL A 33 6.90 24.09 -16.23
C VAL A 33 7.93 23.06 -16.68
N TYR A 34 7.81 21.82 -16.18
CA TYR A 34 8.61 20.71 -16.66
C TYR A 34 8.14 20.26 -18.04
N ILE A 35 9.05 20.17 -19.00
CA ILE A 35 8.80 19.68 -20.36
C ILE A 35 9.73 18.47 -20.56
N SER A 36 9.15 17.28 -20.71
CA SER A 36 9.94 16.07 -21.01
C SER A 36 10.42 16.11 -22.45
N THR A 37 11.72 16.00 -22.66
CA THR A 37 12.36 15.96 -23.99
C THR A 37 12.72 14.56 -24.45
N GLU A 38 12.75 13.62 -23.51
CA GLU A 38 13.13 12.22 -23.73
C GLU A 38 11.93 11.33 -23.45
N ASP A 39 11.84 10.23 -24.22
CA ASP A 39 10.83 9.20 -24.03
C ASP A 39 11.44 8.04 -23.23
N THR A 40 11.12 7.98 -21.94
CA THR A 40 11.57 6.91 -21.04
C THR A 40 10.45 5.89 -20.89
N PRO A 41 10.68 4.60 -21.21
CA PRO A 41 9.64 3.59 -21.07
C PRO A 41 9.32 3.35 -19.59
N SER A 42 8.05 3.02 -19.31
CA SER A 42 7.62 2.66 -17.96
C SER A 42 7.97 1.20 -17.65
N ASP A 43 8.59 0.95 -16.49
CA ASP A 43 8.92 -0.42 -16.05
C ASP A 43 7.68 -1.31 -15.84
N GLN A 44 6.55 -0.72 -15.45
CA GLN A 44 5.30 -1.45 -15.16
C GLN A 44 4.09 -0.67 -15.66
N VAL A 45 3.04 -1.41 -16.04
CA VAL A 45 1.78 -0.86 -16.52
C VAL A 45 0.67 -1.25 -15.55
N ILE A 46 -0.10 -0.26 -15.10
CA ILE A 46 -1.28 -0.50 -14.25
C ILE A 46 -2.42 -1.00 -15.13
N VAL A 47 -2.89 -2.21 -14.86
CA VAL A 47 -3.99 -2.86 -15.60
C VAL A 47 -5.18 -3.07 -14.68
N THR A 48 -6.40 -2.86 -15.21
CA THR A 48 -7.64 -3.18 -14.52
C THR A 48 -8.05 -4.62 -14.76
N ASP A 49 -8.54 -5.28 -13.71
CA ASP A 49 -9.17 -6.59 -13.81
C ASP A 49 -10.46 -6.46 -14.65
N LYS A 50 -10.52 -7.19 -15.77
CA LYS A 50 -11.67 -7.18 -16.69
C LYS A 50 -12.76 -8.17 -16.28
N THR A 51 -12.54 -8.97 -15.25
CA THR A 51 -13.54 -9.94 -14.81
C THR A 51 -14.76 -9.24 -14.26
N ASN A 52 -15.95 -9.78 -14.58
CA ASN A 52 -17.17 -9.25 -14.02
C ASN A 52 -17.19 -9.49 -12.50
N LEU A 53 -17.47 -8.43 -11.73
CA LEU A 53 -17.41 -8.49 -10.27
C LEU A 53 -18.32 -9.57 -9.67
N LEU A 54 -19.52 -9.78 -10.25
CA LEU A 54 -20.44 -10.82 -9.80
C LEU A 54 -19.87 -12.21 -10.06
N LEU A 55 -19.32 -12.45 -11.26
CA LEU A 55 -18.69 -13.73 -11.59
C LEU A 55 -17.50 -14.02 -10.68
N ARG A 56 -16.64 -13.02 -10.44
CA ARG A 56 -15.52 -13.14 -9.51
C ARG A 56 -15.99 -13.50 -8.10
N TYR A 57 -17.07 -12.87 -7.63
CA TYR A 57 -17.67 -13.17 -6.34
C TYR A 57 -18.20 -14.61 -6.28
N LEU A 58 -18.98 -15.03 -7.27
CA LEU A 58 -19.58 -16.38 -7.32
C LEU A 58 -18.51 -17.47 -7.40
N HIS A 59 -17.48 -17.30 -8.23
CA HIS A 59 -16.34 -18.22 -8.30
C HIS A 59 -15.64 -18.33 -6.93
N ASN A 60 -15.36 -17.20 -6.29
CA ASN A 60 -14.71 -17.21 -4.98
C ASN A 60 -15.56 -17.90 -3.89
N GLN A 61 -16.89 -17.72 -3.92
CA GLN A 61 -17.80 -18.43 -3.01
C GLN A 61 -17.81 -19.94 -3.28
N TYR A 62 -17.84 -20.33 -4.55
CA TYR A 62 -17.78 -21.73 -4.96
C TYR A 62 -16.46 -22.38 -4.54
N ASP A 63 -15.33 -21.76 -4.84
CA ASP A 63 -14.00 -22.26 -4.51
C ASP A 63 -13.77 -22.34 -3.00
N LYS A 64 -14.32 -21.42 -2.22
CA LYS A 64 -14.29 -21.53 -0.75
C LYS A 64 -15.08 -22.75 -0.25
N LYS A 65 -16.24 -23.05 -0.85
CA LYS A 65 -17.10 -24.16 -0.45
C LYS A 65 -16.61 -25.52 -0.97
N HIS A 66 -15.89 -25.55 -2.10
CA HIS A 66 -15.54 -26.78 -2.81
C HIS A 66 -14.03 -27.01 -2.93
N GLY A 67 -13.20 -26.01 -2.68
CA GLY A 67 -11.74 -26.07 -2.76
C GLY A 67 -11.08 -26.97 -1.70
N GLY A 68 -11.79 -27.28 -0.62
CA GLY A 68 -11.39 -28.28 0.36
C GLY A 68 -11.58 -29.74 -0.10
N LYS A 69 -12.43 -30.01 -1.10
CA LYS A 69 -12.81 -31.38 -1.48
C LYS A 69 -11.69 -32.19 -2.11
N LYS A 70 -10.69 -31.52 -2.71
CA LYS A 70 -9.46 -32.19 -3.18
C LYS A 70 -8.51 -32.56 -2.03
N ARG A 71 -8.69 -31.98 -0.83
CA ARG A 71 -7.94 -32.31 0.39
C ARG A 71 -8.64 -33.40 1.22
N GLU A 72 -9.95 -33.57 1.04
CA GLU A 72 -10.80 -34.48 1.83
C GLU A 72 -10.84 -35.93 1.29
N LEU A 73 -10.47 -36.17 0.02
CA LEU A 73 -10.44 -37.52 -0.57
C LEU A 73 -9.32 -38.43 0.02
N VAL A 74 -8.69 -38.05 1.12
CA VAL A 74 -7.59 -38.79 1.77
C VAL A 74 -7.88 -39.09 3.25
N GLU A 75 -9.02 -38.69 3.81
CA GLU A 75 -9.28 -38.93 5.24
C GLU A 75 -10.31 -40.04 5.43
N THR A 76 -9.74 -41.24 5.65
CA THR A 76 -10.31 -42.34 6.44
C THR A 76 -11.17 -41.83 7.60
N PRO A 77 -12.31 -42.47 7.90
CA PRO A 77 -13.05 -42.10 9.10
C PRO A 77 -12.17 -42.51 10.27
N GLU A 78 -11.89 -41.60 11.20
CA GLU A 78 -12.06 -41.77 12.65
C GLU A 78 -11.81 -40.42 13.32
N GLU A 79 -12.55 -40.23 14.39
CA GLU A 79 -12.66 -39.09 15.29
C GLU A 79 -11.27 -38.57 15.73
N ASP A 80 -11.07 -37.24 15.82
CA ASP A 80 -10.76 -36.56 17.08
C ASP A 80 -10.50 -35.05 16.87
N ASP A 81 -10.81 -34.32 17.92
CA ASP A 81 -10.76 -32.87 18.14
C ASP A 81 -9.37 -32.23 17.93
N SER A 82 -9.30 -31.07 17.24
CA SER A 82 -8.49 -29.89 17.60
C SER A 82 -8.16 -28.93 16.42
N PRO A 83 -8.11 -27.60 16.66
CA PRO A 83 -7.86 -26.59 15.64
C PRO A 83 -6.37 -26.14 15.59
N THR A 84 -6.00 -25.56 14.45
CA THR A 84 -4.78 -24.77 14.16
C THR A 84 -3.48 -25.55 13.86
N ARG A 85 -2.95 -25.36 12.64
CA ARG A 85 -1.51 -25.41 12.38
C ARG A 85 -1.14 -24.48 11.21
N LYS A 86 -0.82 -23.23 11.57
CA LYS A 86 -0.02 -22.33 10.73
C LYS A 86 1.33 -23.02 10.48
N ARG A 87 1.76 -23.12 9.22
CA ARG A 87 3.10 -23.63 8.88
C ARG A 87 4.11 -22.47 8.87
N PRO A 88 5.30 -22.63 9.45
CA PRO A 88 6.33 -21.59 9.42
C PRO A 88 6.91 -21.46 8.02
N ARG A 89 7.25 -20.22 7.65
CA ARG A 89 7.96 -19.90 6.41
C ARG A 89 9.43 -20.33 6.60
N VAL A 90 9.93 -21.14 5.67
CA VAL A 90 11.36 -21.48 5.60
C VAL A 90 12.04 -20.35 4.83
N ASP A 91 13.18 -19.90 5.37
CA ASP A 91 14.07 -18.88 4.81
C ASP A 91 14.63 -19.30 3.45
#